data_AF-A0A9D9H093-F1
#
_entry.id   AF-A0A9D9H093-F1
#
_cell.length_a   1.000
_cell.length_b   1.000
_cell.length_c   1.000
_cell.angle_alpha   90.00
_cell.angle_beta   90.00
_cell.angle_gamma   90.00
#
_symmetry.space_group_name_H-M   'P 1'
#
loop_
_entity.id
_entity.type
_entity.pdbx_description
1 polymer ?
#
loop_
_entity_poly.entity_id
_entity_poly.type
_entity_poly.pdbx_seq_one_letter_code
_entity_poly.pdbx_strand_id
1 'polypeptide(L)'
;MGKSSFTNGAVRVNGQTKASTYKKGNTVYTDYNMSPYEKQAYDYAQKSFAENLPKLNVFSEDTQNQLQKQLNAYKNKGIETINSIYTPMLNNMKNDIASRFGNFDNSSFLNSLSDIESSRANAISDFAQDMTLKSNDLINDELSRRYNYMSFLNGINNQALNNLSAYSSLASSNSSRGTSSASSTLGDISSYINLGLQLLNTFY
;
A
#
# COMPACT_ATOMS: atom_id res chain seq x y z
N MET A 1 -31.07 -3.46 50.95
CA MET A 1 -30.09 -3.75 49.87
C MET A 1 -30.88 -4.04 48.59
N GLY A 2 -30.99 -3.08 47.67
CA GLY A 2 -31.72 -3.29 46.42
C GLY A 2 -30.91 -4.17 45.47
N LYS A 3 -31.46 -5.31 45.04
CA LYS A 3 -30.90 -6.07 43.92
C LYS A 3 -31.01 -5.18 42.68
N SER A 4 -29.87 -4.73 42.14
CA SER A 4 -29.84 -4.17 40.80
C SER A 4 -30.36 -5.23 39.83
N SER A 5 -31.59 -5.06 39.36
CA SER A 5 -32.16 -5.92 38.33
C SER A 5 -31.45 -5.57 37.03
N PHE A 6 -30.74 -6.53 36.45
CA PHE A 6 -30.14 -6.35 35.13
C PHE A 6 -31.26 -6.09 34.13
N THR A 7 -31.27 -4.90 33.52
CA THR A 7 -32.26 -4.52 32.51
C THR A 7 -31.63 -4.69 31.14
N ASN A 8 -32.40 -5.00 30.10
CA ASN A 8 -31.83 -5.06 28.75
C ASN A 8 -31.34 -3.68 28.32
N GLY A 9 -30.14 -3.60 27.74
CA GLY A 9 -29.57 -2.37 27.21
C GLY A 9 -29.55 -2.40 25.69
N ALA A 10 -29.83 -1.28 25.03
CA ALA A 10 -29.70 -1.17 23.59
C ALA A 10 -29.14 0.19 23.19
N VAL A 11 -28.41 0.22 22.07
CA VAL A 11 -27.96 1.44 21.41
C VAL A 11 -28.64 1.52 20.05
N ARG A 12 -29.28 2.65 19.77
CA ARG A 12 -29.96 2.91 18.50
C ARG A 12 -29.35 4.12 17.81
N VAL A 13 -29.07 3.98 16.53
CA VAL A 13 -28.59 5.07 15.66
C VAL A 13 -29.51 5.12 14.45
N ASN A 14 -30.05 6.30 14.14
CA ASN A 14 -30.99 6.51 13.03
C ASN A 14 -32.18 5.52 13.05
N GLY A 15 -32.73 5.26 14.24
CA GLY A 15 -33.87 4.35 14.42
C GLY A 15 -33.52 2.86 14.41
N GLN A 16 -32.32 2.47 13.99
CA GLN A 16 -31.86 1.08 13.96
C GLN A 16 -31.09 0.69 15.23
N THR A 17 -31.36 -0.50 15.77
CA THR A 17 -30.58 -1.07 16.88
C THR A 17 -29.20 -1.49 16.36
N LYS A 18 -28.16 -0.86 16.89
CA LYS A 18 -26.76 -1.12 16.55
C LYS A 18 -26.08 -2.05 17.53
N ALA A 19 -26.48 -2.03 18.79
CA ALA A 19 -26.06 -3.04 19.76
C ALA A 19 -27.16 -3.31 20.77
N SER A 20 -27.18 -4.53 21.30
CA SER A 20 -28.10 -4.93 22.36
C SER A 20 -27.40 -5.85 23.34
N THR A 21 -27.67 -5.62 24.62
CA THR A 21 -27.18 -6.43 25.72
C THR A 21 -28.37 -6.97 26.51
N TYR A 22 -28.40 -8.28 26.74
CA TYR A 22 -29.43 -8.94 27.54
C TYR A 22 -28.82 -10.05 28.41
N LYS A 23 -29.52 -10.42 29.48
CA LYS A 23 -29.11 -11.50 30.39
C LYS A 23 -30.03 -12.69 30.23
N LYS A 24 -29.45 -13.88 30.02
CA LYS A 24 -30.17 -15.16 30.03
C LYS A 24 -29.48 -16.09 31.03
N GLY A 25 -30.20 -16.46 32.09
CA GLY A 25 -29.59 -17.17 33.22
C GLY A 25 -28.52 -16.31 33.91
N ASN A 26 -27.30 -16.85 34.04
CA ASN A 26 -26.17 -16.11 34.62
C ASN A 26 -25.20 -15.51 33.57
N THR A 27 -25.54 -15.62 32.29
CA THR A 27 -24.71 -15.13 31.17
C THR A 27 -25.28 -13.84 30.61
N VAL A 28 -24.40 -12.85 30.39
CA VAL A 28 -24.71 -11.61 29.68
C VAL A 28 -24.26 -11.76 28.23
N TYR A 29 -25.18 -11.54 27.31
CA TYR A 29 -24.94 -11.54 25.88
C TYR A 29 -24.94 -10.11 25.38
N THR A 30 -23.98 -9.75 24.55
CA THR A 30 -23.94 -8.46 23.86
C THR A 30 -23.74 -8.70 22.38
N ASP A 31 -24.73 -8.29 21.59
CA ASP A 31 -24.72 -8.41 20.14
C ASP A 31 -24.48 -7.04 19.51
N TYR A 32 -23.58 -7.01 18.52
CA TYR A 32 -23.38 -5.87 17.64
C TYR A 32 -23.98 -6.17 16.27
N ASN A 33 -24.88 -5.31 15.83
CA ASN A 33 -25.57 -5.44 14.56
C ASN A 33 -24.86 -4.59 13.49
N MET A 34 -23.87 -5.22 12.83
CA MET A 34 -23.21 -4.64 11.67
C MET A 34 -24.23 -4.39 10.56
N SER A 35 -24.15 -3.24 9.91
CA SER A 35 -24.85 -3.06 8.64
C SER A 35 -24.32 -4.05 7.58
N PRO A 36 -25.10 -4.32 6.51
CA PRO A 36 -24.66 -5.20 5.44
C PRO A 36 -23.30 -4.78 4.84
N TYR A 37 -23.07 -3.48 4.68
CA TYR A 37 -21.82 -2.94 4.14
C TYR A 37 -20.65 -3.07 5.13
N GLU A 38 -20.86 -2.79 6.42
CA GLU A 38 -19.84 -2.99 7.45
C GLU A 38 -19.43 -4.47 7.53
N LYS A 39 -20.41 -5.37 7.51
CA LYS A 39 -20.17 -6.81 7.52
C LYS A 39 -19.41 -7.25 6.29
N GLN A 40 -19.81 -6.80 5.10
CA GLN A 40 -19.12 -7.14 3.85
C GLN A 40 -17.66 -6.67 3.85
N ALA A 41 -17.41 -5.44 4.30
CA ALA A 41 -16.05 -4.90 4.38
C ALA A 41 -15.19 -5.66 5.40
N TYR A 42 -15.75 -5.99 6.57
CA TYR A 42 -15.08 -6.79 7.60
C TYR A 42 -14.75 -8.19 7.10
N ASP A 43 -15.73 -8.91 6.55
CA ASP A 43 -15.55 -10.27 6.03
C ASP A 43 -14.51 -10.30 4.89
N TYR A 44 -14.58 -9.31 3.97
CA TYR A 44 -13.59 -9.15 2.91
C TYR A 44 -12.21 -8.90 3.49
N ALA A 45 -12.06 -7.95 4.41
CA ALA A 45 -10.76 -7.62 4.99
C ALA A 45 -10.15 -8.80 5.74
N GLN A 46 -10.93 -9.53 6.53
CA GLN A 46 -10.48 -10.72 7.25
C GLN A 46 -10.05 -11.83 6.27
N LYS A 47 -10.88 -12.13 5.27
CA LYS A 47 -10.58 -13.16 4.27
C LYS A 47 -9.35 -12.80 3.46
N SER A 48 -9.31 -11.60 2.89
CA SER A 48 -8.19 -11.14 2.07
C SER A 48 -6.90 -11.04 2.88
N PHE A 49 -6.95 -10.63 4.14
CA PHE A 49 -5.75 -10.60 4.98
C PHE A 49 -5.20 -12.02 5.18
N ALA A 50 -6.05 -12.98 5.53
CA ALA A 50 -5.64 -14.38 5.72
C ALA A 50 -5.12 -15.03 4.44
N GLU A 51 -5.73 -14.74 3.28
CA GLU A 51 -5.31 -15.29 1.99
C GLU A 51 -3.98 -14.70 1.48
N ASN A 52 -3.73 -13.41 1.75
CA ASN A 52 -2.54 -12.70 1.26
C ASN A 52 -1.34 -12.82 2.19
N LEU A 53 -1.53 -13.00 3.50
CA LEU A 53 -0.44 -13.05 4.48
C LEU A 53 0.66 -14.08 4.12
N PRO A 54 0.35 -15.33 3.72
CA PRO A 54 1.38 -16.31 3.34
C PRO A 54 2.13 -15.96 2.05
N LYS A 55 1.54 -15.12 1.20
CA LYS A 55 2.05 -14.76 -0.14
C LYS A 55 2.72 -13.40 -0.19
N LEU A 56 2.86 -12.73 0.96
CA LEU A 56 3.26 -11.32 1.02
C LEU A 56 4.61 -11.07 0.32
N ASN A 57 5.58 -11.96 0.58
CA ASN A 57 6.93 -11.91 0.02
C ASN A 57 7.12 -12.84 -1.19
N VAL A 58 6.04 -13.40 -1.74
CA VAL A 58 6.08 -14.30 -2.90
C VAL A 58 5.43 -13.57 -4.08
N PHE A 59 6.23 -13.21 -5.08
CA PHE A 59 5.71 -12.60 -6.30
C PHE A 59 5.05 -13.67 -7.18
N SER A 60 3.84 -13.40 -7.64
CA SER A 60 3.19 -14.22 -8.64
C SER A 60 3.91 -14.08 -9.99
N GLU A 61 3.69 -15.04 -10.89
CA GLU A 61 4.22 -14.96 -12.26
C GLU A 61 3.77 -13.66 -12.95
N ASP A 62 2.53 -13.23 -12.77
CA ASP A 62 2.02 -11.98 -13.32
C ASP A 62 2.79 -10.75 -12.79
N THR A 63 3.05 -10.70 -11.48
CA THR A 63 3.85 -9.61 -10.89
C THR A 63 5.27 -9.63 -11.44
N GLN A 64 5.91 -10.81 -11.50
CA GLN A 64 7.25 -10.95 -12.05
C GLN A 64 7.30 -10.50 -13.52
N ASN A 65 6.32 -10.90 -14.33
CA ASN A 65 6.20 -10.48 -15.72
C ASN A 65 6.02 -8.96 -15.86
N GLN A 66 5.25 -8.34 -14.98
CA GLN A 66 5.07 -6.89 -14.98
C GLN A 66 6.36 -6.14 -14.59
N LEU A 67 7.08 -6.63 -13.57
CA LEU A 67 8.38 -6.07 -13.19
C LEU A 67 9.39 -6.20 -14.34
N GLN A 68 9.44 -7.37 -14.99
CA GLN A 68 10.31 -7.61 -16.13
C GLN A 68 9.97 -6.69 -17.32
N LYS A 69 8.68 -6.45 -17.60
CA LYS A 69 8.26 -5.50 -18.64
C LYS A 69 8.75 -4.08 -18.36
N GLN A 70 8.64 -3.62 -17.11
CA GLN A 70 9.13 -2.29 -16.71
C GLN A 70 10.66 -2.21 -16.81
N LEU A 71 11.36 -3.26 -16.38
CA LEU A 71 12.81 -3.35 -16.48
C LEU A 71 13.28 -3.36 -17.93
N ASN A 72 12.61 -4.11 -18.81
CA ASN A 72 12.92 -4.15 -20.24
C ASN A 72 12.64 -2.81 -20.94
N ALA A 73 11.55 -2.12 -20.58
CA ALA A 73 11.27 -0.79 -21.12
C ALA A 73 12.36 0.22 -20.72
N TYR A 74 12.82 0.16 -19.45
CA TYR A 74 13.93 0.99 -18.97
C TYR A 74 15.24 0.64 -19.69
N LYS A 75 15.54 -0.66 -19.86
CA LYS A 75 16.67 -1.16 -20.66
C LYS A 75 16.69 -0.59 -22.07
N ASN A 76 15.58 -0.75 -22.79
CA ASN A 76 15.49 -0.33 -24.19
C ASN A 76 15.68 1.19 -24.32
N LYS A 77 15.05 1.97 -23.44
CA LYS A 77 15.22 3.43 -23.41
C LYS A 77 16.67 3.84 -23.12
N GLY A 78 17.36 3.16 -22.20
CA GLY A 78 18.76 3.45 -21.91
C GLY A 78 19.69 3.12 -23.07
N ILE A 79 19.48 1.97 -23.73
CA ILE A 79 20.22 1.60 -24.95
C ILE A 79 19.99 2.62 -26.07
N GLU A 80 18.73 3.03 -26.30
CA GLU A 80 18.40 4.07 -27.28
C GLU A 80 19.09 5.39 -26.96
N THR A 81 19.14 5.78 -25.69
CA THR A 81 19.82 7.00 -25.24
C THR A 81 21.32 6.93 -25.50
N ILE A 82 21.99 5.84 -25.09
CA ILE A 82 23.42 5.61 -25.35
C ILE A 82 23.68 5.66 -26.87
N ASN A 83 22.88 4.95 -27.66
CA ASN A 83 23.06 4.91 -29.11
C ASN A 83 22.84 6.28 -29.76
N SER A 84 21.88 7.08 -29.29
CA SER A 84 21.63 8.43 -29.80
C SER A 84 22.80 9.39 -29.58
N ILE A 85 23.59 9.18 -28.53
CA ILE A 85 24.76 10.00 -28.21
C ILE A 85 25.98 9.54 -29.03
N TYR A 86 26.28 8.24 -28.98
CA TYR A 86 27.54 7.72 -29.53
C TYR A 86 27.47 7.40 -31.04
N THR A 87 26.31 7.04 -31.58
CA THR A 87 26.19 6.71 -33.02
C THR A 87 26.50 7.92 -33.93
N PRO A 88 25.97 9.13 -33.69
CA PRO A 88 26.33 10.30 -34.49
C PRO A 88 27.82 10.65 -34.37
N MET A 89 28.40 10.53 -33.18
CA MET A 89 29.84 10.76 -32.97
C MET A 89 30.70 9.80 -33.81
N LEU A 90 30.39 8.50 -33.79
CA LEU A 90 31.07 7.50 -34.61
C LEU A 90 30.90 7.77 -36.10
N ASN A 91 29.70 8.18 -36.55
CA ASN A 91 29.43 8.47 -37.95
C ASN A 91 30.13 9.75 -38.43
N ASN A 92 30.13 10.81 -37.63
CA ASN A 92 30.84 12.05 -37.93
C ASN A 92 32.34 11.80 -38.03
N MET A 93 32.89 11.01 -37.11
CA MET A 93 34.30 10.64 -37.13
C MET A 93 34.63 9.82 -38.39
N LYS A 94 33.80 8.82 -38.76
CA LYS A 94 33.93 8.08 -40.03
C LYS A 94 33.91 8.99 -41.26
N ASN A 95 33.03 9.98 -41.29
CA ASN A 95 32.90 10.92 -42.41
C ASN A 95 34.10 11.89 -42.50
N ASP A 96 34.58 12.41 -41.37
CA ASP A 96 35.78 13.29 -41.33
C ASP A 96 37.01 12.53 -41.84
N ILE A 97 37.17 11.28 -41.43
CA ILE A 97 38.21 10.38 -41.91
C ILE A 97 38.09 10.10 -43.41
N ALA A 98 36.90 9.79 -43.92
CA ALA A 98 36.68 9.58 -45.35
C ALA A 98 37.04 10.82 -46.18
N SER A 99 36.85 12.02 -45.63
CA SER A 99 37.27 13.28 -46.26
C SER A 99 38.80 13.53 -46.19
N ARG A 100 39.47 12.98 -45.17
CA ARG A 100 40.91 13.17 -44.89
C ARG A 100 41.82 12.05 -45.39
N PHE A 101 41.27 10.89 -45.76
CA PHE A 101 42.04 9.74 -46.28
C PHE A 101 42.78 9.99 -47.61
N GLY A 102 42.77 11.22 -48.13
CA GLY A 102 43.80 11.68 -49.05
C GLY A 102 45.19 11.91 -48.43
N ASN A 103 45.32 12.07 -47.10
CA ASN A 103 46.58 12.40 -46.40
C ASN A 103 46.74 11.64 -45.04
N PHE A 104 47.20 10.38 -45.14
CA PHE A 104 48.22 9.67 -44.32
C PHE A 104 48.47 9.91 -42.80
N ASP A 105 47.51 10.31 -41.96
CA ASP A 105 47.72 10.26 -40.48
C ASP A 105 46.59 9.56 -39.70
N ASN A 106 46.68 8.23 -39.63
CA ASN A 106 45.67 7.35 -39.01
C ASN A 106 45.72 7.31 -37.47
N SER A 107 46.76 7.88 -36.86
CA SER A 107 47.06 7.80 -35.43
C SER A 107 46.04 8.59 -34.58
N SER A 108 45.70 9.81 -34.99
CA SER A 108 44.73 10.66 -34.29
C SER A 108 43.30 10.12 -34.37
N PHE A 109 42.97 9.42 -35.45
CA PHE A 109 41.69 8.70 -35.59
C PHE A 109 41.60 7.55 -34.60
N LEU A 110 42.59 6.66 -34.57
CA LEU A 110 42.56 5.49 -33.70
C LEU A 110 42.46 5.90 -32.22
N ASN A 111 43.13 6.98 -31.83
CA ASN A 111 42.99 7.55 -30.49
C ASN A 111 41.56 8.06 -30.24
N SER A 112 41.00 8.85 -31.15
CA SER A 112 39.63 9.38 -31.00
C SER A 112 38.55 8.28 -31.00
N LEU A 113 38.74 7.23 -31.82
CA LEU A 113 37.88 6.05 -31.83
C LEU A 113 37.97 5.31 -30.49
N SER A 114 39.19 5.09 -30.02
CA SER A 114 39.46 4.44 -28.74
C SER A 114 38.80 5.20 -27.59
N ASP A 115 38.88 6.54 -27.58
CA ASP A 115 38.29 7.37 -26.54
C ASP A 115 36.76 7.34 -26.55
N ILE A 116 36.15 7.40 -27.75
CA ILE A 116 34.69 7.33 -27.92
C ILE A 116 34.17 5.95 -27.51
N GLU A 117 34.82 4.86 -27.97
CA GLU A 117 34.41 3.50 -27.61
C GLU A 117 34.67 3.19 -26.13
N SER A 118 35.76 3.70 -25.55
CA SER A 118 36.02 3.61 -24.10
C SER A 118 34.92 4.32 -23.30
N SER A 119 34.55 5.54 -23.69
CA SER A 119 33.47 6.30 -23.04
C SER A 119 32.11 5.61 -23.17
N ARG A 120 31.81 5.05 -24.34
CA ARG A 120 30.60 4.27 -24.58
C ARG A 120 30.58 3.00 -23.73
N ALA A 121 31.70 2.30 -23.62
CA ALA A 121 31.82 1.11 -22.77
C ALA A 121 31.58 1.44 -21.30
N ASN A 122 32.13 2.56 -20.81
CA ASN A 122 31.87 3.06 -19.46
C ASN A 122 30.38 3.39 -19.26
N ALA A 123 29.76 4.10 -20.21
CA ALA A 123 28.32 4.41 -20.13
C ALA A 123 27.44 3.15 -20.12
N ILE A 124 27.82 2.10 -20.85
CA ILE A 124 27.12 0.81 -20.80
C ILE A 124 27.32 0.11 -19.44
N SER A 125 28.54 0.16 -18.90
CA SER A 125 28.85 -0.38 -17.57
C SER A 125 28.06 0.32 -16.47
N ASP A 126 28.03 1.65 -16.47
CA ASP A 126 27.25 2.46 -15.52
C ASP A 126 25.76 2.17 -15.67
N PHE A 127 25.27 2.07 -16.91
CA PHE A 127 23.88 1.70 -17.15
C PHE A 127 23.53 0.30 -16.64
N ALA A 128 24.45 -0.67 -16.72
CA ALA A 128 24.23 -2.00 -16.17
C ALA A 128 24.12 -1.99 -14.63
N GLN A 129 24.85 -1.09 -13.95
CA GLN A 129 24.70 -0.86 -12.52
C GLN A 129 23.35 -0.21 -12.21
N ASP A 130 22.96 0.82 -12.97
CA ASP A 130 21.65 1.48 -12.85
C ASP A 130 20.48 0.51 -13.08
N MET A 131 20.62 -0.44 -14.01
CA MET A 131 19.64 -1.51 -14.22
C MET A 131 19.44 -2.37 -12.97
N THR A 132 20.52 -2.66 -12.24
CA THR A 132 20.46 -3.44 -10.99
C THR A 132 19.76 -2.64 -9.90
N LEU A 133 20.11 -1.35 -9.75
CA LEU A 133 19.43 -0.44 -8.82
C LEU A 133 17.94 -0.34 -9.16
N LYS A 134 17.60 -0.16 -10.44
CA LYS A 134 16.22 -0.07 -10.89
C LYS A 134 15.43 -1.34 -10.61
N SER A 135 16.05 -2.51 -10.79
CA SER A 135 15.41 -3.79 -10.43
C SER A 135 15.09 -3.85 -8.93
N ASN A 136 16.02 -3.42 -8.08
CA ASN A 136 15.81 -3.38 -6.63
C ASN A 136 14.69 -2.41 -6.24
N ASP A 137 14.67 -1.22 -6.84
CA ASP A 137 13.61 -0.22 -6.62
C ASP A 137 12.24 -0.79 -6.98
N LEU A 138 12.11 -1.44 -8.14
CA LEU A 138 10.84 -2.02 -8.58
C LEU A 138 10.34 -3.13 -7.64
N ILE A 139 11.25 -3.94 -7.11
CA ILE A 139 10.93 -4.98 -6.11
C ILE A 139 10.49 -4.33 -4.79
N ASN A 140 11.23 -3.32 -4.31
CA ASN A 140 10.93 -2.63 -3.08
C ASN A 140 9.59 -1.87 -3.16
N ASP A 141 9.31 -1.21 -4.28
CA ASP A 141 8.04 -0.55 -4.55
C ASP A 141 6.88 -1.54 -4.50
N GLU A 142 7.04 -2.72 -5.10
CA GLU A 142 6.03 -3.77 -5.08
C GLU A 142 5.80 -4.31 -3.66
N LEU A 143 6.86 -4.57 -2.90
CA LEU A 143 6.73 -4.97 -1.51
C LEU A 143 6.03 -3.90 -0.68
N SER A 144 6.43 -2.63 -0.82
CA SER A 144 5.80 -1.50 -0.14
C SER A 144 4.30 -1.43 -0.42
N ARG A 145 3.88 -1.56 -1.69
CA ARG A 145 2.45 -1.63 -2.06
C ARG A 145 1.71 -2.77 -1.36
N ARG A 146 2.33 -3.95 -1.28
CA ARG A 146 1.74 -5.12 -0.61
C ARG A 146 1.62 -4.92 0.90
N TYR A 147 2.64 -4.39 1.56
CA TYR A 147 2.57 -4.05 2.99
C TYR A 147 1.53 -2.97 3.28
N ASN A 148 1.42 -1.95 2.43
CA ASN A 148 0.39 -0.92 2.54
C ASN A 148 -1.01 -1.51 2.39
N TYR A 149 -1.21 -2.44 1.46
CA TYR A 149 -2.48 -3.15 1.33
C TYR A 149 -2.81 -3.99 2.58
N MET A 150 -1.84 -4.71 3.14
CA MET A 150 -2.04 -5.44 4.39
C MET A 150 -2.38 -4.52 5.57
N SER A 151 -1.72 -3.36 5.65
CA SER A 151 -2.02 -2.33 6.65
C SER A 151 -3.44 -1.79 6.49
N PHE A 152 -3.88 -1.52 5.25
CA PHE A 152 -5.24 -1.12 4.94
C PHE A 152 -6.27 -2.17 5.40
N LEU A 153 -6.06 -3.46 5.07
CA LEU A 153 -6.94 -4.54 5.52
C LEU A 153 -6.98 -4.67 7.05
N ASN A 154 -5.83 -4.50 7.72
CA ASN A 154 -5.76 -4.50 9.18
C ASN A 154 -6.51 -3.29 9.78
N GLY A 155 -6.41 -2.12 9.16
CA GLY A 155 -7.15 -0.91 9.54
C GLY A 155 -8.66 -1.11 9.52
N ILE A 156 -9.19 -1.74 8.46
CA ILE A 156 -10.63 -2.07 8.38
C ILE A 156 -11.04 -3.01 9.52
N ASN A 157 -10.25 -4.06 9.78
CA ASN A 157 -10.53 -5.01 10.87
C ASN A 157 -10.53 -4.30 12.24
N ASN A 158 -9.53 -3.46 12.51
CA ASN A 158 -9.45 -2.71 13.76
C ASN A 158 -10.60 -1.72 13.92
N GLN A 159 -11.02 -1.04 12.85
CA GLN A 159 -12.17 -0.14 12.88
C GLN A 159 -13.47 -0.90 13.22
N ALA A 160 -13.69 -2.06 12.60
CA ALA A 160 -14.86 -2.89 12.90
C ALA A 160 -14.85 -3.39 14.36
N LEU A 161 -13.67 -3.82 14.87
CA LEU A 161 -13.50 -4.24 16.26
C LEU A 161 -13.70 -3.07 17.24
N ASN A 162 -13.23 -1.87 16.91
CA ASN A 162 -13.42 -0.67 17.72
C ASN A 162 -14.90 -0.28 17.78
N ASN A 163 -15.61 -0.31 16.65
CA ASN A 163 -17.05 -0.08 16.62
C ASN A 163 -17.79 -1.11 17.47
N LEU A 164 -17.45 -2.40 17.31
CA LEU A 164 -18.03 -3.48 18.11
C LEU A 164 -17.81 -3.24 19.61
N SER A 165 -16.58 -2.94 20.02
CA SER A 165 -16.23 -2.66 21.42
C SER A 165 -16.98 -1.45 21.98
N ALA A 166 -17.01 -0.33 21.23
CA ALA A 166 -17.65 0.91 21.65
C ALA A 166 -19.18 0.76 21.78
N TYR A 167 -19.86 0.16 20.79
CA TYR A 167 -21.30 -0.04 20.87
C TYR A 167 -21.69 -1.11 21.91
N SER A 168 -20.85 -2.13 22.08
CA SER A 168 -21.07 -3.17 23.10
C SER A 168 -20.92 -2.63 24.52
N SER A 169 -19.93 -1.76 24.77
CA SER A 169 -19.74 -1.14 26.08
C SER A 169 -20.87 -0.16 26.41
N LEU A 170 -21.36 0.59 25.42
CA LEU A 170 -22.54 1.45 25.56
C LEU A 170 -23.82 0.65 25.85
N ALA A 171 -24.06 -0.45 25.11
CA ALA A 171 -25.21 -1.31 25.36
C ALA A 171 -25.15 -1.95 26.76
N SER A 172 -23.96 -2.36 27.19
CA SER A 172 -23.72 -2.91 28.54
C SER A 172 -23.84 -1.86 29.65
N SER A 173 -23.51 -0.60 29.35
CA SER A 173 -23.72 0.51 30.27
C SER A 173 -25.22 0.85 30.40
N ASN A 174 -25.95 0.78 29.29
CA ASN A 174 -27.41 0.96 29.30
C ASN A 174 -28.15 -0.18 30.01
N SER A 175 -27.58 -1.40 30.06
CA SER A 175 -28.20 -2.54 30.75
C SER A 175 -28.00 -2.50 32.27
N SER A 176 -26.87 -1.95 32.73
CA SER A 176 -26.51 -1.83 34.15
C SER A 176 -27.14 -0.60 34.83
N ARG A 177 -27.50 0.43 34.07
CA ARG A 177 -28.26 1.60 34.52
C ARG A 177 -29.73 1.39 34.18
N GLY A 178 -30.53 0.89 35.11
CA GLY A 178 -31.95 0.57 34.92
C GLY A 178 -32.90 1.76 34.64
N THR A 179 -32.49 2.75 33.85
CA THR A 179 -33.24 3.97 33.52
C THR A 179 -32.92 4.42 32.10
N SER A 180 -33.95 4.56 31.29
CA SER A 180 -33.97 5.23 29.99
C SER A 180 -33.46 6.66 30.09
N SER A 181 -32.19 6.90 29.75
CA SER A 181 -31.64 8.25 29.58
C SER A 181 -31.70 8.64 28.12
N ALA A 182 -32.77 9.34 27.75
CA ALA A 182 -32.73 10.27 26.64
C ALA A 182 -31.72 11.39 26.97
N SER A 183 -30.85 11.68 25.99
CA SER A 183 -29.97 12.86 25.90
C SER A 183 -29.12 13.22 27.13
N SER A 184 -27.84 12.80 27.17
CA SER A 184 -26.71 13.61 27.70
C SER A 184 -25.41 12.79 27.82
N THR A 185 -24.73 12.52 26.72
CA THR A 185 -23.30 12.13 26.75
C THR A 185 -22.61 12.43 25.42
N LEU A 186 -22.58 13.71 25.06
CA LEU A 186 -21.74 14.22 23.97
C LEU A 186 -20.25 14.32 24.35
N GLY A 187 -19.88 14.07 25.61
CA GLY A 187 -18.50 14.17 26.10
C GLY A 187 -17.60 12.97 25.74
N ASP A 188 -18.11 11.74 25.79
CA ASP A 188 -17.32 10.53 25.48
C ASP A 188 -17.26 10.22 23.97
N ILE A 189 -18.19 10.77 23.18
CA ILE A 189 -18.20 10.58 21.73
C ILE A 189 -17.03 11.34 21.07
N SER A 190 -16.65 12.51 21.62
CA SER A 190 -15.53 13.30 21.08
C SER A 190 -14.19 12.60 21.19
N SER A 191 -13.93 11.77 22.21
CA SER A 191 -12.65 11.05 22.35
C SER A 191 -12.51 9.90 21.33
N TYR A 192 -13.59 9.17 21.03
CA TYR A 192 -13.56 8.08 20.03
C TYR A 192 -13.67 8.57 18.59
N ILE A 193 -14.42 9.65 18.32
CA ILE A 193 -14.45 10.29 16.99
C ILE A 193 -13.08 10.90 16.66
N ASN A 194 -12.38 11.47 17.65
CA ASN A 194 -11.01 11.99 17.42
C ASN A 194 -10.00 10.88 17.09
N LEU A 195 -10.14 9.67 17.65
CA LEU A 195 -9.27 8.54 17.29
C LEU A 195 -9.54 8.05 15.85
N GLY A 196 -10.80 8.03 15.43
CA GLY A 196 -11.19 7.71 14.05
C GLY A 196 -10.75 8.77 13.03
N LEU A 197 -10.83 10.06 13.39
CA LEU A 197 -10.34 11.17 12.57
C LEU A 197 -8.81 11.22 12.49
N GLN A 198 -8.10 10.88 13.56
CA GLN A 198 -6.64 10.77 13.55
C GLN A 198 -6.15 9.67 12.61
N LEU A 199 -6.85 8.53 12.56
CA LEU A 199 -6.53 7.45 11.61
C LEU A 199 -6.77 7.87 10.16
N LEU A 200 -7.85 8.63 9.88
CA LEU A 200 -8.12 9.21 8.55
C LEU A 200 -7.09 10.26 8.11
N ASN A 201 -6.56 11.06 9.04
CA ASN A 201 -5.49 12.03 8.75
C ASN A 201 -4.12 11.39 8.53
N THR A 202 -3.92 10.11 8.89
CA THR A 202 -2.71 9.36 8.51
C THR A 202 -2.72 8.85 7.07
N PHE A 203 -3.84 8.99 6.35
CA PHE A 203 -3.99 8.58 4.95
C PHE A 203 -3.92 9.75 3.95
N TYR A 204 -3.58 10.96 4.41
CA TYR A 204 -3.29 12.14 3.57
C TYR A 204 -1.92 12.74 3.89
#